data_AF-A0A6N7AHE3-F1
#
_entry.id   AF-A0A6N7AHE3-F1
#
_cell.length_a   1.000
_cell.length_b   1.000
_cell.length_c   1.000
_cell.angle_alpha   90.00
_cell.angle_beta   90.00
_cell.angle_gamma   90.00
#
_symmetry.space_group_name_H-M   'P 1'
#
loop_
_entity.id
_entity.type
_entity.pdbx_description
1 polymer ?
#
loop_
_entity_poly.entity_id
_entity_poly.type
_entity_poly.pdbx_seq_one_letter_code
_entity_poly.pdbx_strand_id
1 'polypeptide(L)' 'MRANPRDWRIENLKPVARQAGLTWDQPGTSHVTFRAPNGNKVTVPAHKPIKPVYVRQFIALIDSLGADDND' A
#
# COMPACT_ATOMS: atom_id res chain seq x y z
N MET A 1 4.84 -20.27 -3.23
CA MET A 1 5.20 -18.83 -3.16
C MET A 1 5.89 -18.53 -1.85
N ARG A 2 7.18 -18.90 -1.70
CA ARG A 2 7.87 -18.95 -0.40
C ARG A 2 9.34 -18.52 -0.53
N ALA A 3 9.61 -17.44 -1.26
CA ALA A 3 10.96 -16.96 -1.51
C ALA A 3 11.05 -15.47 -1.17
N ASN A 4 11.79 -15.17 -0.10
CA ASN A 4 12.17 -13.84 0.38
C ASN A 4 11.06 -12.86 0.84
N PRO A 5 10.74 -12.83 2.16
CA PRO A 5 9.94 -11.75 2.78
C PRO A 5 10.62 -10.35 2.76
N ARG A 6 11.70 -10.17 2.00
CA ARG A 6 12.51 -8.93 1.90
C ARG A 6 12.37 -8.21 0.56
N ASP A 7 11.64 -8.76 -0.42
CA ASP A 7 11.49 -8.19 -1.77
C ASP A 7 10.06 -7.68 -2.01
N TRP A 8 9.51 -6.92 -1.07
CA TRP A 8 8.24 -6.23 -1.31
C TRP A 8 8.44 -5.23 -2.45
N ARG A 9 7.68 -5.43 -3.54
CA ARG A 9 7.62 -4.55 -4.70
C ARG A 9 6.29 -3.84 -4.73
N ILE A 10 6.26 -2.68 -5.37
CA ILE A 10 5.02 -1.92 -5.51
C ILE A 10 3.95 -2.73 -6.28
N GLU A 11 4.43 -3.58 -7.19
CA GLU A 11 3.64 -4.54 -7.96
C GLU A 11 2.90 -5.55 -7.07
N ASN A 12 3.46 -5.89 -5.90
CA ASN A 12 2.82 -6.75 -4.91
C ASN A 12 1.79 -5.98 -4.06
N LEU A 13 1.97 -4.67 -3.88
CA LEU A 13 1.05 -3.84 -3.09
C LEU A 13 -0.20 -3.43 -3.88
N LYS A 14 -0.07 -3.19 -5.20
CA LYS A 14 -1.21 -2.84 -6.08
C LYS A 14 -2.41 -3.82 -6.00
N PRO A 15 -2.24 -5.15 -6.11
CA PRO A 15 -3.37 -6.07 -6.02
C PRO A 15 -4.02 -6.08 -4.63
N VAL A 16 -3.21 -5.98 -3.56
CA VAL A 16 -3.71 -5.89 -2.17
C VAL A 16 -4.51 -4.60 -1.98
N ALA A 17 -3.99 -3.48 -2.50
CA ALA A 17 -4.67 -2.18 -2.46
C ALA A 17 -6.02 -2.25 -3.16
N ARG A 18 -6.06 -2.84 -4.36
CA ARG A 18 -7.30 -3.03 -5.12
C ARG A 18 -8.33 -3.86 -4.35
N GLN A 19 -7.90 -4.94 -3.70
CA GLN A 19 -8.79 -5.80 -2.90
C GLN A 19 -9.34 -5.06 -1.67
N ALA A 20 -8.54 -4.17 -1.08
CA ALA A 20 -8.93 -3.32 0.05
C ALA A 20 -9.74 -2.07 -0.35
N GLY A 21 -10.05 -1.85 -1.64
CA GLY A 21 -10.76 -0.65 -2.10
C GLY A 21 -9.91 0.63 -2.11
N LEU A 22 -8.59 0.52 -2.02
CA LEU A 22 -7.68 1.64 -2.13
C LEU A 22 -7.48 2.04 -3.59
N THR A 23 -7.39 3.35 -3.82
CA THR A 23 -6.95 3.93 -5.10
C THR A 23 -5.46 4.23 -5.03
N TRP A 24 -4.78 4.29 -6.17
CA TRP A 24 -3.38 4.72 -6.21
C TRP A 24 -3.09 5.57 -7.43
N ASP A 25 -2.15 6.49 -7.27
CA ASP A 25 -1.63 7.33 -8.35
C ASP A 25 -0.10 7.20 -8.46
N GLN A 26 0.40 7.23 -9.69
CA GLN A 26 1.82 7.17 -10.01
C GLN A 26 2.13 8.16 -11.14
N PRO A 27 2.50 9.42 -10.82
CA PRO A 27 2.68 10.47 -11.83
C PRO A 27 4.06 10.35 -12.50
N GLY A 28 4.32 9.24 -13.20
CA GLY A 28 5.59 8.98 -13.89
C GLY A 28 6.83 8.92 -12.99
N THR A 29 6.67 8.99 -11.67
CA THR A 29 7.75 9.00 -10.69
C THR A 29 8.03 7.62 -10.10
N SER A 30 9.15 7.53 -9.39
CA SER A 30 9.54 6.40 -8.57
C SER A 30 8.71 6.25 -7.29
N HIS A 31 7.67 7.07 -7.06
CA HIS A 31 6.78 6.98 -5.90
C HIS A 31 5.37 6.65 -6.33
N VAL A 32 4.70 5.81 -5.55
CA VAL A 32 3.27 5.49 -5.72
C VAL A 32 2.55 5.92 -4.46
N THR A 33 1.50 6.71 -4.65
CA THR A 33 0.68 7.19 -3.53
C THR A 33 -0.62 6.40 -3.50
N PHE A 34 -0.81 5.62 -2.45
CA PHE A 34 -2.08 4.96 -2.14
C PHE A 34 -2.98 5.93 -1.39
N ARG A 35 -4.25 5.99 -1.77
CA ARG A 35 -5.27 6.84 -1.18
C ARG A 35 -6.48 6.01 -0.78
N ALA A 36 -6.88 6.21 0.47
CA ALA A 36 -8.05 5.64 1.08
C ALA A 36 -9.27 6.57 0.93
N PRO A 37 -10.50 6.02 0.85
CA PRO A 37 -11.72 6.81 0.77
C PRO A 37 -11.96 7.71 2.00
N ASN A 38 -11.44 7.33 3.17
CA ASN A 38 -11.48 8.15 4.40
C ASN A 38 -10.55 9.39 4.35
N GLY A 39 -9.84 9.62 3.25
CA GLY A 39 -8.93 10.76 3.07
C GLY A 39 -7.48 10.48 3.48
N ASN A 40 -7.18 9.35 4.11
CA ASN A 40 -5.81 8.95 4.42
C ASN A 40 -5.04 8.55 3.15
N LYS A 41 -3.72 8.77 3.17
CA LYS A 41 -2.85 8.42 2.05
C LYS A 41 -1.46 8.02 2.52
N VAL A 42 -0.85 7.07 1.81
CA VAL A 42 0.52 6.61 2.05
C VAL A 42 1.30 6.64 0.75
N THR A 43 2.43 7.33 0.74
CA THR A 43 3.36 7.36 -0.39
C THR A 43 4.46 6.33 -0.17
N VAL A 44 4.54 5.35 -1.07
CA VAL A 44 5.51 4.26 -1.04
C VAL A 44 6.50 4.43 -2.19
N PRO A 45 7.82 4.40 -1.94
CA PRO A 45 8.80 4.38 -3.02
C PRO A 45 8.70 3.05 -3.79
N ALA A 46 8.53 3.14 -5.10
CA ALA A 46 8.52 2.01 -6.04
C ALA A 46 9.94 1.51 -6.39
N HIS A 47 10.99 2.29 -6.10
CA HIS A 47 12.37 1.85 -6.28
C HIS A 47 12.76 0.81 -5.22
N LYS A 48 13.31 -0.31 -5.67
CA LYS A 48 13.43 -1.57 -4.91
C LYS A 48 14.66 -1.59 -3.99
N PRO A 49 14.61 -2.35 -2.86
CA PRO A 49 13.44 -2.99 -2.24
C PRO A 49 12.64 -2.02 -1.34
N ILE A 50 11.31 -2.21 -1.24
CA ILE A 50 10.47 -1.40 -0.35
C ILE A 50 10.87 -1.65 1.10
N LYS A 51 11.19 -0.57 1.83
CA LYS A 51 11.50 -0.69 3.27
C LYS A 51 10.26 -1.17 4.04
N PRO A 52 10.43 -2.06 5.03
CA PRO A 52 9.31 -2.64 5.79
C PRO A 52 8.45 -1.58 6.50
N VAL A 53 9.01 -0.40 6.81
CA VAL A 53 8.26 0.73 7.37
C VAL A 53 7.10 1.17 6.47
N TYR A 54 7.29 1.20 5.15
CA TYR A 54 6.23 1.57 4.21
C TYR A 54 5.16 0.49 4.08
N VAL A 55 5.55 -0.78 4.19
CA VAL A 55 4.60 -1.90 4.21
C VAL A 55 3.71 -1.81 5.46
N ARG A 56 4.29 -1.49 6.63
CA ARG A 56 3.53 -1.27 7.87
C ARG A 56 2.55 -0.11 7.75
N GLN A 57 2.97 1.02 7.18
CA GLN A 57 2.08 2.16 6.93
C GLN A 57 0.94 1.80 5.96
N PHE A 58 1.24 1.04 4.92
CA PHE A 58 0.24 0.55 3.98
C PHE A 58 -0.78 -0.39 4.64
N ILE A 59 -0.32 -1.31 5.48
CA ILE A 59 -1.22 -2.20 6.24
C ILE A 59 -2.09 -1.39 7.19
N ALA A 60 -1.51 -0.43 7.93
CA ALA A 60 -2.28 0.45 8.82
C ALA A 60 -3.35 1.25 8.05
N LEU A 61 -3.05 1.68 6.82
CA LEU A 61 -4.03 2.33 5.95
C LEU A 61 -5.23 1.42 5.60
N ILE A 62 -4.96 0.14 5.33
CA ILE A 62 -6.01 -0.87 5.07
C ILE A 62 -6.80 -1.17 6.34
N ASP A 63 -6.12 -1.34 7.46
CA ASP A 63 -6.73 -1.61 8.76
C ASP A 63 -7.72 -0.50 9.15
N SER A 64 -7.33 0.76 8.93
CA SER A 64 -8.22 1.92 9.09
C SER A 64 -9.41 1.97 8.12
N LEU A 65 -9.48 1.11 7.10
CA LEU A 65 -10.66 0.99 6.23
C LEU A 65 -11.59 -0.14 6.63
N GLY A 66 -11.06 -1.20 7.24
CA GLY A 66 -11.85 -2.30 7.78
C GLY A 66 -12.50 -1.96 9.13
N ALA A 67 -11.91 -1.04 9.90
CA ALA A 67 -12.46 -0.61 11.17
C ALA A 67 -13.75 0.23 11.05
N ASP A 68 -13.97 0.88 9.90
CA ASP A 68 -15.18 1.69 9.62
C ASP A 68 -16.42 0.84 9.21
N ASP A 69 -16.30 -0.49 9.08
CA ASP A 69 -17.41 -1.41 8.73
C ASP A 69 -18.07 -2.10 9.96
N ASN A 70 -17.64 -1.79 11.18
CA ASN A 70 -18.10 -2.47 12.41
C ASN A 70 -18.55 -1.52 13.54
N ASP A 71 -19.29 -0.46 13.24
CA ASP A 71 -20.08 0.30 14.23
C ASP A 71 -21.53 0.49 13.77
#